data_AF-A0A2G1X5X2-F1
#
_entry.id   AF-A0A2G1X5X2-F1
#
_cell.length_a   1.000
_cell.length_b   1.000
_cell.length_c   1.000
_cell.angle_alpha   90.00
_cell.angle_beta   90.00
_cell.angle_gamma   90.00
#
_symmetry.space_group_name_H-M   'P 1'
#
loop_
_entity.id
_entity.type
_entity.pdbx_description
1 polymer ?
#
loop_
_entity_poly.entity_id
_entity_poly.type
_entity_poly.pdbx_seq_one_letter_code
_entity_poly.pdbx_strand_id
1 'polypeptide(L)'
;SLGVAEYGSVALEADPAGTEPVSLFVDRHVVVLREADIVPDMPDAFDWLGPRARDESADVVFATGPSATADMGGLVHGAHGPKEVHVVLLRDDGATDGSDAADAAEGIQ
;
A
#
# COMPACT_ATOMS: atom_id res chain seq x y z
N SER A 1 6.04 3.38 -5.89
CA SER A 1 4.75 2.97 -5.28
C SER A 1 4.14 4.12 -4.50
N LEU A 2 2.81 4.22 -4.52
CA LEU A 2 2.03 5.28 -3.85
C LEU A 2 0.83 4.64 -3.13
N GLY A 3 0.41 5.16 -1.98
CA GLY A 3 -0.84 4.78 -1.31
C GLY A 3 -1.95 5.80 -1.57
N VAL A 4 -3.20 5.37 -1.75
CA VAL A 4 -4.38 6.24 -1.83
C VAL A 4 -5.32 5.93 -0.67
N ALA A 5 -5.46 6.88 0.25
CA ALA A 5 -6.14 6.66 1.53
C ALA A 5 -7.64 6.40 1.37
N GLU A 6 -8.34 7.16 0.53
CA GLU A 6 -9.80 7.09 0.34
C GLU A 6 -10.31 5.69 0.02
N TYR A 7 -9.54 4.91 -0.75
CA TYR A 7 -9.91 3.58 -1.22
C TYR A 7 -9.09 2.44 -0.58
N GLY A 8 -8.14 2.79 0.30
CA GLY A 8 -7.12 1.84 0.77
C GLY A 8 -6.35 1.20 -0.39
N SER A 9 -6.04 1.98 -1.44
CA SER A 9 -5.39 1.48 -2.64
C SER A 9 -3.88 1.61 -2.58
N VAL A 10 -3.18 0.73 -3.29
CA VAL A 10 -1.74 0.82 -3.55
C VAL A 10 -1.51 0.88 -5.05
N ALA A 11 -0.74 1.86 -5.49
CA ALA A 11 -0.21 1.95 -6.84
C ALA A 11 1.14 1.21 -6.92
N LEU A 12 1.20 0.18 -7.76
CA LEU A 12 2.39 -0.62 -8.02
C LEU A 12 2.89 -0.30 -9.42
N GLU A 13 4.08 0.26 -9.50
CA GLU A 13 4.77 0.46 -10.77
C GLU A 13 5.30 -0.88 -11.26
N ALA A 14 5.01 -1.21 -12.52
CA ALA A 14 5.65 -2.31 -13.19
C ALA A 14 7.15 -2.02 -13.33
N ASP A 15 7.94 -3.07 -13.26
CA ASP A 15 9.39 -2.99 -13.46
C ASP A 15 9.82 -4.06 -14.48
N PRO A 16 11.06 -3.99 -14.99
CA PRO A 16 11.56 -5.00 -15.91
C PRO A 16 11.63 -6.42 -15.33
N ALA A 17 11.50 -6.59 -14.01
CA ALA A 17 11.42 -7.89 -13.36
C ALA A 17 9.98 -8.44 -13.32
N GLY A 18 8.98 -7.64 -13.69
CA GLY A 18 7.57 -8.01 -13.67
C GLY A 18 7.04 -8.15 -12.25
N THR A 19 7.28 -7.15 -11.40
CA THR A 19 6.82 -7.18 -10.00
C THR A 19 5.30 -6.95 -9.86
N GLU A 20 4.64 -6.25 -10.78
CA GLU A 20 3.21 -5.94 -10.71
C GLU A 20 2.25 -7.15 -10.50
N PRO A 21 2.52 -8.38 -10.96
CA PRO A 21 1.62 -9.51 -10.76
C PRO A 21 1.52 -9.95 -9.28
N VAL A 22 2.38 -9.44 -8.40
CA VAL A 22 2.29 -9.68 -6.93
C VAL A 22 1.02 -9.10 -6.32
N SER A 23 0.32 -8.17 -6.97
CA SER A 23 -1.00 -7.74 -6.51
C SER A 23 -2.14 -8.65 -6.93
N LEU A 24 -1.85 -9.73 -7.68
CA LEU A 24 -2.88 -10.58 -8.29
C LEU A 24 -2.72 -12.07 -7.95
N PHE A 25 -1.52 -12.62 -8.06
CA PHE A 25 -1.34 -14.09 -8.10
C PHE A 25 -0.75 -14.72 -6.85
N VAL A 26 -0.28 -13.94 -5.88
CA VAL A 26 0.30 -14.46 -4.64
C VAL A 26 -0.80 -14.72 -3.60
N ASP A 27 -0.58 -15.66 -2.68
CA ASP A 27 -1.50 -15.86 -1.55
C ASP A 27 -1.47 -14.69 -0.56
N ARG A 28 -0.28 -14.13 -0.31
CA ARG A 28 -0.05 -13.02 0.62
C ARG A 28 0.74 -11.91 -0.06
N HIS A 29 0.21 -10.70 -0.04
CA HIS A 29 0.85 -9.50 -0.58
C HIS A 29 1.20 -8.56 0.59
N VAL A 30 2.48 -8.28 0.77
CA VAL A 30 2.98 -7.33 1.79
C VAL A 30 3.53 -6.11 1.08
N VAL A 31 2.85 -4.98 1.27
CA VAL A 31 3.26 -3.69 0.72
C VAL A 31 3.97 -2.91 1.82
N VAL A 32 5.14 -2.36 1.50
CA VAL A 32 5.85 -1.41 2.38
C VAL A 32 5.79 -0.04 1.74
N LEU A 33 5.20 0.94 2.44
CA LEU A 33 5.09 2.32 1.97
C LEU A 33 5.67 3.26 3.01
N ARG A 34 6.22 4.40 2.58
CA ARG A 34 6.44 5.50 3.51
C ARG A 34 5.12 6.20 3.77
N GLU A 35 4.93 6.70 4.98
CA GLU A 35 3.75 7.51 5.31
C GLU A 35 3.66 8.76 4.42
N ALA A 36 4.80 9.33 4.05
CA ALA A 36 4.89 10.47 3.14
C ALA A 36 4.45 10.16 1.69
N ASP A 37 4.37 8.89 1.29
CA ASP A 37 3.96 8.44 -0.04
C ASP A 37 2.46 8.09 -0.10
N ILE A 38 1.66 8.57 0.87
CA ILE A 38 0.21 8.40 0.90
C ILE A 38 -0.46 9.70 0.49
N VAL A 39 -1.30 9.63 -0.55
CA VAL A 39 -2.18 10.73 -0.98
C VAL A 39 -3.60 10.49 -0.49
N PRO A 40 -4.41 11.55 -0.29
CA PRO A 40 -5.75 11.37 0.24
C PRO A 40 -6.69 10.72 -0.77
N ASP A 41 -6.64 11.08 -2.06
CA ASP A 41 -7.62 10.64 -3.06
C ASP A 41 -7.03 10.37 -4.47
N MET A 42 -7.90 9.97 -5.40
CA MET A 42 -7.51 9.64 -6.78
C MET A 42 -7.04 10.83 -7.61
N PRO A 43 -7.66 12.03 -7.55
CA PRO A 43 -7.09 13.24 -8.14
C PRO A 43 -5.61 13.45 -7.77
N ASP A 44 -5.26 13.39 -6.49
CA ASP A 44 -3.86 13.51 -6.06
C ASP A 44 -2.97 12.36 -6.59
N ALA A 45 -3.52 11.14 -6.67
CA ALA A 45 -2.81 10.02 -7.28
C ALA A 45 -2.55 10.23 -8.79
N PHE A 46 -3.46 10.88 -9.50
CA PHE A 46 -3.29 11.23 -10.91
C PHE A 46 -2.31 12.37 -11.13
N ASP A 47 -2.18 13.30 -10.18
CA ASP A 47 -1.11 14.30 -10.22
C ASP A 47 0.27 13.65 -10.08
N TRP A 48 0.38 12.58 -9.30
CA TRP A 48 1.58 11.75 -9.22
C TRP A 48 1.81 10.90 -10.49
N LEU A 49 0.76 10.29 -11.06
CA LEU A 49 0.86 9.39 -12.21
C LEU A 49 1.05 10.14 -13.54
N GLY A 50 0.40 11.29 -13.69
CA GLY A 50 0.30 12.02 -14.96
C GLY A 50 1.64 12.38 -15.59
N PRO A 51 2.63 12.91 -14.86
CA PRO A 51 3.98 13.15 -15.38
C PRO A 51 4.68 11.86 -15.81
N ARG A 52 4.52 10.77 -15.03
CA ARG A 52 5.16 9.46 -15.28
C ARG A 52 4.61 8.79 -16.54
N ALA A 53 3.29 8.80 -16.70
CA ALA A 53 2.62 8.22 -17.87
C ALA A 53 2.98 8.95 -19.17
N ARG A 54 3.29 10.26 -19.11
CA ARG A 54 3.68 11.06 -20.28
C ARG A 54 5.12 10.82 -20.74
N ASP A 55 5.97 10.28 -19.87
CA ASP A 55 7.35 9.91 -20.18
C ASP A 55 7.46 8.47 -20.74
N GLU A 56 6.32 7.86 -21.10
CA GLU A 56 6.17 6.48 -21.63
C GLU A 56 6.85 5.38 -20.79
N SER A 57 7.17 5.68 -19.54
CA SER A 57 7.98 4.82 -18.66
C SER A 57 7.18 4.17 -17.53
N ALA A 58 5.86 4.32 -17.53
CA ALA A 58 5.02 3.92 -16.41
C ALA A 58 3.83 3.05 -16.83
N ASP A 59 3.90 1.77 -16.47
CA ASP A 59 2.74 0.90 -16.28
C ASP A 59 2.47 0.79 -14.78
N VAL A 60 1.24 1.04 -14.35
CA VAL A 60 0.88 1.07 -12.93
C VAL A 60 -0.41 0.30 -12.67
N VAL A 61 -0.35 -0.63 -11.71
CA VAL A 61 -1.52 -1.34 -11.19
C VAL A 61 -2.02 -0.63 -9.93
N PHE A 62 -3.28 -0.20 -9.93
CA PHE A 62 -3.97 0.24 -8.71
C PHE A 62 -4.68 -0.96 -8.07
N ALA A 63 -4.04 -1.54 -7.06
CA ALA A 63 -4.62 -2.58 -6.23
C ALA A 63 -5.46 -1.93 -5.12
N THR A 64 -6.77 -1.87 -5.33
CA THR A 64 -7.68 -1.22 -4.38
C THR A 64 -7.98 -2.11 -3.18
N GLY A 65 -8.23 -1.50 -2.03
CA GLY A 65 -8.68 -2.21 -0.84
C GLY A 65 -10.01 -2.93 -1.04
N PRO A 66 -10.47 -3.70 -0.03
CA PRO A 66 -11.76 -4.37 -0.08
C PRO A 66 -12.86 -3.35 -0.36
N SER A 67 -13.58 -3.51 -1.47
CA SER A 67 -14.78 -2.71 -1.72
C SER A 67 -15.97 -3.37 -1.04
N ALA A 68 -16.88 -2.56 -0.50
CA ALA A 68 -18.19 -3.04 -0.12
C ALA A 68 -19.01 -3.25 -1.40
N THR A 69 -19.11 -4.48 -1.89
CA THR A 69 -20.31 -4.93 -2.63
C THR A 69 -21.42 -5.35 -1.66
N ALA A 70 -21.34 -4.89 -0.40
CA ALA A 70 -22.16 -5.35 0.73
C ALA A 70 -23.62 -4.87 0.63
N ASP A 71 -23.91 -3.95 -0.28
CA ASP A 71 -25.27 -3.56 -0.68
C ASP A 71 -25.99 -4.66 -1.50
N MET A 72 -25.25 -5.64 -2.03
CA MET A 72 -25.78 -6.83 -2.70
C MET A 72 -25.62 -8.14 -1.90
N GLY A 73 -25.14 -8.11 -0.65
CA GLY A 73 -24.99 -9.31 0.20
C GLY A 73 -23.84 -9.27 1.21
N GLY A 74 -23.37 -10.43 1.66
CA GLY A 74 -22.21 -10.55 2.57
C GLY A 74 -20.87 -10.27 1.88
N LEU A 75 -19.79 -10.13 2.67
CA LEU A 75 -18.43 -9.94 2.15
C LEU A 75 -18.05 -11.06 1.16
N VAL A 76 -17.90 -10.70 -0.12
CA VAL A 76 -17.38 -11.62 -1.15
C VAL A 76 -15.86 -11.66 -0.98
N HIS A 77 -15.35 -12.81 -0.56
CA HIS A 77 -13.91 -13.07 -0.61
C HIS A 77 -13.56 -13.15 -2.10
N GLY A 78 -12.74 -12.21 -2.58
CA GLY A 78 -12.50 -12.01 -4.01
C GLY A 78 -12.21 -13.33 -4.73
N ALA A 79 -12.88 -13.57 -5.85
CA ALA A 79 -12.57 -14.71 -6.71
C ALA A 79 -11.14 -14.60 -7.31
N HIS A 80 -10.56 -13.42 -7.27
CA HIS A 80 -9.25 -13.07 -7.81
C HIS A 80 -8.50 -12.09 -6.89
N GLY A 81 -7.19 -12.25 -6.78
CA GLY A 81 -6.29 -11.44 -5.95
C GLY A 81 -5.72 -12.17 -4.72
N PRO A 82 -4.75 -11.57 -4.00
CA PRO A 82 -4.20 -12.14 -2.78
C PRO A 82 -5.25 -12.36 -1.69
N LYS A 83 -5.16 -13.50 -1.00
CA LYS A 83 -6.05 -13.83 0.13
C LYS A 83 -5.81 -12.93 1.32
N GLU A 84 -4.56 -12.49 1.48
CA GLU A 84 -4.13 -11.63 2.57
C GLU A 84 -3.30 -10.48 2.03
N VAL A 85 -3.67 -9.26 2.40
CA VAL A 85 -2.93 -8.04 2.07
C VAL A 85 -2.55 -7.35 3.37
N HIS A 86 -1.25 -7.07 3.54
CA HIS A 86 -0.72 -6.30 4.66
C HIS A 86 -0.03 -5.05 4.13
N VAL A 87 -0.28 -3.91 4.75
CA VAL A 87 0.43 -2.66 4.46
C VAL A 87 1.24 -2.29 5.69
N VAL A 88 2.56 -2.15 5.52
CA VAL A 88 3.50 -1.69 6.53
C VAL A 88 3.89 -0.26 6.20
N LEU A 89 3.56 0.66 7.10
CA LEU A 89 3.90 2.07 6.95
C LEU A 89 5.21 2.37 7.67
N LEU A 90 6.14 2.96 6.92
CA LEU A 90 7.38 3.52 7.44
C LEU A 90 7.13 4.99 7.74
N ARG A 91 7.14 5.33 9.03
CA ARG A 91 7.20 6.71 9.48
C ARG A 91 8.66 7.14 9.49
N ASP A 92 8.94 8.33 9.00
CA ASP A 92 10.25 8.92 9.23
C ASP A 92 10.33 9.27 10.71
N ASP A 93 11.25 8.61 11.42
CA ASP A 93 11.63 8.98 12.76
C ASP A 93 12.28 10.37 12.65
N GLY A 94 11.49 11.43 12.79
CA GLY A 94 12.04 12.76 13.01
C GLY A 94 12.96 12.63 14.22
N ALA A 95 14.28 12.63 13.96
CA ALA A 95 15.36 12.29 14.88
C ALA A 95 14.87 12.00 16.30
N THR A 96 14.66 10.72 16.62
CA THR A 96 14.28 10.31 17.97
C THR A 96 15.35 10.81 18.93
N ASP A 97 15.03 11.89 19.63
CA ASP A 97 15.82 12.32 20.78
C ASP A 97 15.74 11.17 21.78
N GLY A 98 16.87 10.50 22.00
CA GLY A 98 16.90 9.16 22.57
C GLY A 98 16.47 9.09 24.03
N SER A 99 15.18 8.85 24.31
CA SER A 99 14.72 8.52 25.68
C SER A 99 13.91 7.25 25.85
N ASP A 100 13.45 6.56 24.80
CA ASP A 100 12.48 5.46 24.99
C ASP A 100 13.11 4.05 25.13
N ALA A 101 14.44 3.95 25.25
CA ALA A 101 15.12 2.67 25.43
C ALA A 101 15.15 2.15 26.90
N ALA A 102 14.54 2.87 27.87
CA ALA A 102 14.71 2.54 29.29
C ALA A 102 13.59 1.70 29.93
N ASP A 103 12.38 1.59 29.34
CA ASP A 103 11.20 1.08 30.09
C ASP A 103 10.80 -0.37 29.78
N ALA A 104 11.57 -1.12 28.98
CA ALA A 104 11.22 -2.50 28.60
C ALA A 104 12.05 -3.59 29.33
N ALA A 105 12.94 -3.22 30.27
CA ALA A 105 13.86 -4.17 30.91
C ALA A 105 13.45 -4.68 32.29
N GLU A 106 12.33 -4.22 32.88
CA GLU A 106 11.81 -4.76 34.14
C GLU A 106 10.45 -5.44 33.93
N GLY A 107 10.47 -6.74 33.61
CA GLY A 107 9.20 -7.46 33.52
C GLY A 107 9.21 -8.90 33.04
N ILE A 108 10.32 -9.64 33.15
CA ILE A 108 10.27 -11.11 33.02
C ILE A 108 11.24 -11.74 34.03
N GLN A 109 10.71 -12.08 35.21
CA GLN A 109 11.13 -13.22 36.02
C GLN A 109 9.89 -14.05 36.35
#